data_AF-A0AAW1SKP0-F1
#
_entry.id   AF-A0AAW1SKP0-F1
#
_cell.length_a   1.000
_cell.length_b   1.000
_cell.length_c   1.000
_cell.angle_alpha   90.00
_cell.angle_beta   90.00
_cell.angle_gamma   90.00
#
_symmetry.space_group_name_H-M   'P 1'
#
loop_
_entity.id
_entity.type
_entity.pdbx_description
1 polymer ?
#
loop_
_entity_poly.entity_id
_entity_poly.type
_entity_poly.pdbx_seq_one_letter_code
_entity_poly.pdbx_strand_id
1 'polypeptide(L)'
;MPVVQRTSKKLWLPSEQDRERLDQESKQAQEAARQTEDTDELDALLDAYDKAAQADKQAVERTRKEEKKPASMKELRAEGLANPLTAENRGFQLLSKMGYQPGQGLGKGAVGAAIPIAVEIKSKRTGLGIDEAQKERQSQQLQMQQLRAAKRQKHQEVKQTDFRGGQAAAATNRRLEGQLRQASRTCEDLDRRAGMTASPMWPVEPKPDEDAEGSDDEAEIQLDPAMAAFQELPLPERLQQTFSHLRETHRYCLFCGHQYGSQSDLPGTCTSLRRASWSRYNTTTQLPVSSNLKSLGLRTRVA
;
A
#
# COMPACT_ATOMS: atom_id res chain seq x y z
N MET A 1 -30.31 53.01 40.70
CA MET A 1 -30.11 51.72 41.41
C MET A 1 -30.00 50.60 40.38
N PRO A 2 -28.97 49.73 40.40
CA PRO A 2 -29.05 48.43 39.77
C PRO A 2 -29.11 47.32 40.83
N VAL A 3 -30.13 46.47 40.72
CA VAL A 3 -30.34 45.29 41.57
C VAL A 3 -29.55 44.13 40.97
N VAL A 4 -28.49 43.69 41.66
CA VAL A 4 -27.73 42.49 41.30
C VAL A 4 -28.46 41.27 41.89
N GLN A 5 -29.12 40.49 41.05
CA GLN A 5 -29.74 39.22 41.47
C GLN A 5 -28.66 38.17 41.74
N ARG A 6 -28.51 37.77 43.01
CA ARG A 6 -27.71 36.60 43.41
C ARG A 6 -28.54 35.34 43.13
N THR A 7 -28.20 34.59 42.11
CA THR A 7 -28.75 33.24 41.91
C THR A 7 -28.06 32.28 42.87
N SER A 8 -28.83 31.75 43.83
CA SER A 8 -28.36 30.75 44.78
C SER A 8 -28.02 29.47 44.01
N LYS A 9 -26.73 29.14 43.90
CA LYS A 9 -26.27 27.83 43.43
C LYS A 9 -26.82 26.79 44.41
N LYS A 10 -27.86 26.05 44.01
CA LYS A 10 -28.31 24.85 44.74
C LYS A 10 -27.14 23.89 44.75
N LEU A 11 -26.54 23.69 45.92
CA LEU A 11 -25.53 22.66 46.13
C LEU A 11 -26.23 21.32 45.96
N TRP A 12 -25.99 20.64 44.83
CA TRP A 12 -26.55 19.32 44.57
C TRP A 12 -25.87 18.33 45.52
N LEU A 13 -26.63 17.79 46.48
CA LEU A 13 -26.18 16.67 47.29
C LEU A 13 -26.64 15.37 46.60
N PRO A 14 -25.73 14.44 46.28
CA PRO A 14 -26.09 13.14 45.71
C PRO A 14 -27.09 12.40 46.62
N SER A 15 -28.02 11.66 46.01
CA SER A 15 -28.97 10.85 46.77
C SER A 15 -28.25 9.71 47.53
N GLU A 16 -28.88 9.13 48.55
CA GLU A 16 -28.28 7.97 49.26
C GLU A 16 -27.96 6.83 48.30
N GLN A 17 -28.81 6.60 47.29
CA GLN A 17 -28.58 5.59 46.26
C GLN A 17 -27.35 5.88 45.39
N ASP A 18 -27.04 7.16 45.15
CA ASP A 18 -25.84 7.56 44.40
C ASP A 18 -24.56 7.35 45.24
N ARG A 19 -24.64 7.58 46.56
CA ARG A 19 -23.53 7.32 47.48
C ARG A 19 -23.25 5.82 47.61
N GLU A 20 -24.29 5.01 47.75
CA GLU A 20 -24.16 3.55 47.78
C GLU A 20 -23.58 3.00 46.47
N ARG A 21 -23.97 3.57 45.32
CA ARG A 21 -23.41 3.21 44.01
C ARG A 21 -21.92 3.55 43.92
N LEU A 22 -21.53 4.76 44.33
CA LEU A 22 -20.11 5.17 44.33
C LEU A 22 -19.28 4.32 45.30
N ASP A 23 -19.84 3.94 46.46
CA ASP A 23 -19.18 3.04 47.40
C ASP A 23 -19.02 1.63 46.81
N GLN A 24 -20.03 1.12 46.09
CA GLN A 24 -19.94 -0.16 45.36
C GLN A 24 -18.91 -0.10 44.22
N GLU A 25 -18.91 0.98 43.43
CA GLU A 25 -17.94 1.22 42.34
C GLU A 25 -16.51 1.31 42.89
N SER A 26 -16.31 1.97 44.04
CA SER A 26 -14.99 2.05 44.68
C SER A 26 -14.50 0.70 45.19
N LYS A 27 -15.39 -0.13 45.73
CA LYS A 27 -15.08 -1.50 46.18
C LYS A 27 -14.74 -2.40 44.99
N GLN A 28 -15.52 -2.33 43.92
CA GLN A 28 -15.25 -3.07 42.69
C GLN A 28 -13.94 -2.64 42.04
N ALA A 29 -13.62 -1.35 42.04
CA ALA A 29 -12.34 -0.84 41.53
C ALA A 29 -11.14 -1.32 42.37
N GLN A 30 -11.28 -1.36 43.71
CA GLN A 30 -10.25 -1.91 44.59
C GLN A 30 -10.06 -3.41 44.41
N GLU A 31 -11.15 -4.16 44.22
CA GLU A 31 -11.10 -5.60 43.99
C GLU A 31 -10.51 -5.93 42.62
N ALA A 32 -10.86 -5.18 41.58
CA ALA A 32 -10.25 -5.28 40.26
C ALA A 32 -8.75 -4.96 40.30
N ALA A 33 -8.33 -3.92 41.04
CA ALA A 33 -6.92 -3.58 41.21
C ALA A 33 -6.12 -4.69 41.91
N ARG A 34 -6.68 -5.30 42.96
CA ARG A 34 -6.07 -6.47 43.63
C ARG A 34 -5.95 -7.67 42.70
N GLN A 35 -6.99 -7.94 41.90
CA GLN A 35 -6.97 -9.02 40.92
C GLN A 35 -5.92 -8.78 39.82
N THR A 36 -5.72 -7.53 39.37
CA THR A 36 -4.66 -7.22 38.39
C THR A 36 -3.26 -7.38 38.97
N GLU A 37 -3.06 -6.99 40.23
CA GLU A 37 -1.78 -7.19 40.93
C GLU A 37 -1.47 -8.69 41.07
N ASP A 38 -2.46 -9.51 41.46
CA ASP A 38 -2.31 -10.97 41.57
C ASP A 38 -2.03 -11.64 40.21
N THR A 39 -2.61 -11.14 39.11
CA THR A 39 -2.32 -11.66 37.76
C THR A 39 -0.95 -11.27 37.25
N ASP A 40 -0.53 -10.03 37.51
CA ASP A 40 0.79 -9.53 37.12
C ASP A 40 1.91 -10.28 37.87
N GLU A 41 1.67 -10.66 39.14
CA GLU A 41 2.58 -11.51 39.91
C GLU A 41 2.69 -12.93 39.33
N LEU A 42 1.58 -13.52 38.90
CA LEU A 42 1.56 -14.86 38.29
C LEU A 42 2.25 -14.88 36.93
N ASP A 43 2.02 -13.87 36.10
CA ASP A 43 2.67 -13.71 34.78
C ASP A 43 4.18 -13.48 34.93
N ALA A 44 4.62 -12.71 35.92
CA ALA A 44 6.04 -12.54 36.23
C ALA A 44 6.72 -13.85 36.67
N LEU A 45 6.01 -14.70 37.41
CA LEU A 45 6.47 -16.03 37.81
C LEU A 45 6.59 -16.99 36.62
N LEU A 46 5.61 -16.99 35.72
CA LEU A 46 5.62 -17.78 34.49
C LEU A 46 6.79 -17.38 33.57
N ASP A 47 7.01 -16.07 33.39
CA ASP A 47 8.13 -15.53 32.63
C ASP A 47 9.50 -15.93 33.22
N ALA A 48 9.61 -15.94 34.55
CA ALA A 48 10.83 -16.38 35.22
C ALA A 48 11.10 -17.88 35.00
N TYR A 49 10.04 -18.69 35.03
CA TYR A 49 10.13 -20.12 34.75
C TYR A 49 10.51 -20.40 33.30
N ASP A 50 9.92 -19.69 32.34
CA ASP A 50 10.25 -19.81 30.92
C ASP A 50 11.68 -19.37 30.61
N LYS A 51 12.16 -18.30 31.25
CA LYS A 51 13.57 -17.85 31.15
C LYS A 51 14.53 -18.90 31.72
N ALA A 52 14.21 -19.50 32.86
CA ALA A 52 15.01 -20.58 33.44
C ALA A 52 15.05 -21.81 32.52
N ALA A 53 13.89 -22.22 31.98
CA ALA A 53 13.79 -23.33 31.05
C ALA A 53 14.55 -23.08 29.73
N GLN A 54 14.54 -21.83 29.23
CA GLN A 54 15.34 -21.43 28.07
C GLN A 54 16.84 -21.47 28.37
N ALA A 55 17.27 -21.00 29.55
CA ALA A 55 18.67 -21.04 29.97
C ALA A 55 19.18 -22.49 30.11
N ASP A 56 18.37 -23.39 30.67
CA ASP A 56 18.71 -24.81 30.79
C ASP A 56 18.81 -25.48 29.41
N LYS A 57 17.86 -25.19 28.50
CA LYS A 57 17.93 -25.66 27.10
C LYS A 57 19.20 -25.18 26.42
N GLN A 58 19.56 -23.91 26.59
CA GLN A 58 20.79 -23.34 26.04
C GLN A 58 22.04 -23.96 26.68
N ALA A 59 22.05 -24.22 27.99
CA ALA A 59 23.15 -24.88 28.68
C ALA A 59 23.37 -26.31 28.16
N VAL A 60 22.29 -27.09 28.00
CA VAL A 60 22.33 -28.45 27.41
C VAL A 60 22.79 -28.41 25.96
N GLU A 61 22.38 -27.42 25.17
CA GLU A 61 22.90 -27.26 23.80
C GLU A 61 24.38 -26.89 23.75
N ARG A 62 24.87 -26.09 24.71
CA ARG A 62 26.29 -25.73 24.81
C ARG A 62 27.13 -26.93 25.21
N THR A 63 26.74 -27.68 26.24
CA THR A 63 27.44 -28.91 26.65
C THR A 63 27.43 -29.95 25.53
N ARG A 64 26.31 -30.12 24.83
CA ARG A 64 26.21 -31.02 23.66
C ARG A 64 27.08 -30.58 22.47
N LYS A 65 27.33 -29.27 22.30
CA LYS A 65 28.25 -28.74 21.29
C LYS A 65 29.72 -28.90 21.71
N GLU A 66 30.00 -28.81 23.02
CA GLU A 66 31.33 -28.94 23.61
C GLU A 66 31.78 -30.41 23.72
N GLU A 67 30.85 -31.34 23.97
CA GLU A 67 31.05 -32.78 23.84
C GLU A 67 31.25 -33.14 22.36
N LYS A 68 32.49 -32.96 21.90
CA LYS A 68 32.95 -33.47 20.62
C LYS A 68 32.73 -34.98 20.62
N LYS A 69 31.76 -35.44 19.82
CA LYS A 69 31.58 -36.86 19.55
C LYS A 69 32.93 -37.44 19.15
N PRO A 70 33.31 -38.64 19.65
CA PRO A 70 34.56 -39.27 19.23
C PRO A 70 34.56 -39.33 17.70
N ALA A 71 35.69 -38.93 17.09
CA ALA A 71 35.82 -38.81 15.65
C ALA A 71 35.28 -40.08 14.99
N SER A 72 34.34 -39.91 14.08
CA SER A 72 33.75 -41.03 13.38
C SER A 72 34.88 -41.80 12.69
N MET A 73 34.82 -43.13 12.66
CA MET A 73 35.77 -43.95 11.89
C MET A 73 35.86 -43.48 10.41
N LYS A 74 34.81 -42.84 9.89
CA LYS A 74 34.78 -42.18 8.58
C LYS A 74 35.68 -40.95 8.49
N GLU A 75 35.70 -40.11 9.52
CA GLU A 75 36.51 -38.89 9.60
C GLU A 75 37.99 -39.26 9.67
N LEU A 76 38.35 -40.22 10.54
CA LEU A 76 39.71 -40.79 10.63
C LEU A 76 40.16 -41.41 9.30
N ARG A 77 39.25 -42.07 8.58
CA ARG A 77 39.54 -42.60 7.24
C ARG A 77 39.75 -41.48 6.22
N ALA A 78 38.94 -40.42 6.26
CA ALA A 78 39.06 -39.29 5.34
C ALA A 78 40.38 -38.53 5.56
N GLU A 79 40.75 -38.29 6.82
CA GLU A 79 42.04 -37.71 7.20
C GLU A 79 43.22 -38.58 6.76
N GLY A 80 43.13 -39.90 6.94
CA GLY A 80 44.14 -40.84 6.47
C GLY A 80 44.25 -40.96 4.95
N LEU A 81 43.17 -40.68 4.21
CA LEU A 81 43.18 -40.67 2.73
C LEU A 81 43.68 -39.33 2.17
N ALA A 82 43.52 -38.23 2.91
CA ALA A 82 43.94 -36.89 2.51
C ALA A 82 45.45 -36.66 2.69
N ASN A 83 46.05 -37.30 3.69
CA ASN A 83 47.48 -37.13 3.99
C ASN A 83 48.34 -38.13 3.19
N PRO A 84 49.39 -37.66 2.46
CA PRO A 84 50.32 -38.55 1.76
C PRO A 84 51.11 -39.41 2.77
N LEU A 85 51.61 -40.57 2.32
CA LEU A 85 52.46 -41.41 3.17
C LEU A 85 53.74 -40.66 3.57
N THR A 86 54.07 -40.69 4.86
CA THR A 86 55.29 -40.09 5.40
C THR A 86 56.54 -40.93 5.06
N ALA A 87 57.72 -40.30 5.00
CA ALA A 87 59.00 -40.98 4.72
C ALA A 87 59.41 -42.00 5.80
N GLU A 88 58.81 -41.90 6.98
CA GLU A 88 58.97 -42.85 8.10
C GLU A 88 58.26 -44.19 7.82
N ASN A 89 57.29 -44.20 6.90
CA ASN A 89 56.58 -45.42 6.57
C ASN A 89 57.50 -46.39 5.82
N ARG A 90 57.68 -47.59 6.37
CA ARG A 90 58.49 -48.67 5.77
C ARG A 90 58.10 -48.96 4.31
N GLY A 91 56.81 -48.82 3.97
CA GLY A 91 56.32 -49.00 2.60
C GLY A 91 56.86 -47.93 1.64
N PHE A 92 56.91 -46.67 2.05
CA PHE A 92 57.47 -45.58 1.25
C PHE A 92 58.99 -45.76 1.05
N GLN A 93 59.71 -46.21 2.09
CA GLN A 93 61.14 -46.50 2.00
C GLN A 93 61.44 -47.64 1.01
N LEU A 94 60.60 -48.68 0.98
CA LEU A 94 60.73 -49.77 0.02
C LEU A 94 60.43 -49.28 -1.42
N LEU A 95 59.35 -48.52 -1.61
CA LEU A 95 59.01 -47.91 -2.90
C LEU A 95 60.14 -47.01 -3.44
N SER A 96 60.71 -46.17 -2.57
CA SER A 96 61.83 -45.28 -2.92
C SER A 96 63.05 -46.09 -3.38
N LYS A 97 63.37 -47.20 -2.72
CA LYS A 97 64.46 -48.11 -3.13
C LYS A 97 64.20 -48.83 -4.45
N MET A 98 62.93 -49.00 -4.83
CA MET A 98 62.53 -49.55 -6.13
C MET A 98 62.45 -48.48 -7.24
N GLY A 99 62.85 -47.24 -6.95
CA GLY A 99 62.92 -46.15 -7.92
C GLY A 99 61.67 -45.28 -8.03
N TYR A 100 60.74 -45.37 -7.07
CA TYR A 100 59.57 -44.48 -7.02
C TYR A 100 59.98 -43.05 -6.60
N GLN A 101 59.53 -42.05 -7.36
CA GLN A 101 59.62 -40.64 -7.00
C GLN A 101 58.23 -40.09 -6.65
N PRO A 102 58.09 -39.29 -5.57
CA PRO A 102 56.79 -38.76 -5.16
C PRO A 102 56.19 -37.89 -6.27
N GLY A 103 54.96 -38.21 -6.68
CA GLY A 103 54.26 -37.55 -7.78
C GLY A 103 54.41 -38.21 -9.16
N GLN A 104 55.21 -39.28 -9.28
CA GLN A 104 55.34 -40.02 -10.53
C GLN A 104 54.36 -41.21 -10.59
N GLY A 105 53.76 -41.43 -11.76
CA GLY A 105 52.95 -42.61 -12.03
C GLY A 105 53.78 -43.89 -12.03
N LEU A 106 53.24 -45.00 -11.52
CA LEU A 106 53.91 -46.31 -11.57
C LEU A 106 53.83 -46.93 -12.98
N GLY A 107 54.84 -47.72 -13.38
CA GLY A 107 54.86 -48.48 -14.63
C GLY A 107 55.90 -48.02 -15.65
N LYS A 108 56.13 -48.83 -16.70
CA LYS A 108 57.13 -48.55 -17.76
C LYS A 108 56.72 -47.28 -18.52
N GLY A 109 57.44 -46.18 -18.29
CA GLY A 109 57.13 -44.86 -18.85
C GLY A 109 56.20 -43.98 -18.00
N ALA A 110 56.04 -44.27 -16.71
CA ALA A 110 55.20 -43.50 -15.77
C ALA A 110 53.72 -43.36 -16.19
N VAL A 111 53.18 -44.39 -16.84
CA VAL A 111 51.81 -44.42 -17.42
C VAL A 111 50.71 -44.56 -16.36
N GLY A 112 51.03 -45.05 -15.16
CA GLY A 112 50.06 -45.22 -14.08
C GLY A 112 49.55 -43.89 -13.49
N ALA A 113 48.39 -43.92 -12.86
CA ALA A 113 47.81 -42.75 -12.21
C ALA A 113 48.70 -42.27 -11.04
N ALA A 114 49.13 -41.01 -11.07
CA ALA A 114 49.86 -40.36 -9.98
C ALA A 114 48.95 -39.92 -8.82
N ILE A 115 47.64 -39.81 -9.09
CA ILE A 115 46.62 -39.35 -8.14
C ILE A 115 45.81 -40.58 -7.68
N PRO A 116 45.58 -40.75 -6.36
CA PRO A 116 44.73 -41.82 -5.83
C PRO A 116 43.30 -41.71 -6.40
N ILE A 117 42.72 -42.86 -6.79
CA ILE A 117 41.34 -42.90 -7.27
C ILE A 117 40.40 -42.60 -6.09
N ALA A 118 39.55 -41.60 -6.25
CA ALA A 118 38.56 -41.25 -5.25
C ALA A 118 37.54 -42.38 -5.09
N VAL A 119 37.38 -42.89 -3.87
CA VAL A 119 36.40 -43.94 -3.54
C VAL A 119 35.20 -43.29 -2.87
N GLU A 120 34.06 -43.29 -3.55
CA GLU A 120 32.80 -42.79 -2.99
C GLU A 120 32.08 -43.92 -2.23
N ILE A 121 32.24 -43.95 -0.90
CA ILE A 121 31.61 -44.97 -0.05
C ILE A 121 30.15 -44.57 0.21
N LYS A 122 29.22 -45.31 -0.39
CA LYS A 122 27.78 -45.13 -0.14
C LYS A 122 27.44 -45.47 1.31
N SER A 123 27.01 -44.47 2.06
CA SER A 123 26.62 -44.62 3.46
C SER A 123 25.17 -45.09 3.65
N LYS A 124 24.36 -45.04 2.59
CA LYS A 124 22.92 -45.38 2.63
C LYS A 124 22.67 -46.66 1.85
N ARG A 125 21.69 -47.46 2.28
CA ARG A 125 21.21 -48.67 1.59
C ARG A 125 20.21 -48.32 0.47
N THR A 126 20.36 -47.15 -0.17
CA THR A 126 19.52 -46.71 -1.29
C THR A 126 20.05 -47.29 -2.60
N GLY A 127 19.15 -47.49 -3.57
CA GLY A 127 19.52 -47.92 -4.93
C GLY A 127 20.45 -46.93 -5.62
N LEU A 128 21.32 -47.43 -6.51
CA LEU A 128 22.13 -46.57 -7.39
C LEU A 128 21.21 -45.66 -8.22
N GLY A 129 21.49 -44.35 -8.25
CA GLY A 129 20.75 -43.34 -9.04
C GLY A 129 19.64 -42.58 -8.30
N ILE A 130 19.23 -43.00 -7.08
CA ILE A 130 18.15 -42.34 -6.34
C ILE A 130 18.56 -40.95 -5.83
N ASP A 131 19.82 -40.78 -5.38
CA ASP A 131 20.29 -39.51 -4.81
C ASP A 131 20.32 -38.38 -5.85
N GLU A 132 20.59 -38.71 -7.11
CA GLU A 132 20.65 -37.74 -8.22
C GLU A 132 19.25 -37.30 -8.63
N ALA A 133 18.32 -38.25 -8.79
CA ALA A 133 16.90 -37.96 -9.02
C ALA A 133 16.26 -37.15 -7.88
N GLN A 134 16.70 -37.35 -6.63
CA GLN A 134 16.25 -36.55 -5.49
C GLN A 134 16.78 -35.11 -5.54
N LYS A 135 18.06 -34.92 -5.87
CA LYS A 135 18.65 -33.57 -6.05
C LYS A 135 17.97 -32.81 -7.18
N GLU A 136 17.69 -33.46 -8.31
CA GLU A 136 16.95 -32.86 -9.43
C GLU A 136 15.52 -32.49 -9.03
N ARG A 137 14.83 -33.37 -8.29
CA ARG A 137 13.48 -33.05 -7.79
C ARG A 137 13.49 -31.86 -6.83
N GLN A 138 14.49 -31.77 -5.96
CA GLN A 138 14.65 -30.65 -5.04
C GLN A 138 14.96 -29.34 -5.78
N SER A 139 15.87 -29.35 -6.76
CA SER A 139 16.20 -28.16 -7.54
C SER A 139 15.00 -27.66 -8.35
N GLN A 140 14.25 -28.57 -8.98
CA GLN A 140 13.00 -28.25 -9.69
C GLN A 140 11.94 -27.66 -8.75
N GLN A 141 11.80 -28.21 -7.54
CA GLN A 141 10.84 -27.71 -6.56
C GLN A 141 11.19 -26.29 -6.08
N LEU A 142 12.48 -26.01 -5.82
CA LEU A 142 12.96 -24.68 -5.45
C LEU A 142 12.76 -23.68 -6.60
N GLN A 143 13.07 -24.08 -7.84
CA GLN A 143 12.85 -23.23 -9.01
C GLN A 143 11.37 -22.87 -9.18
N MET A 144 10.48 -23.85 -9.02
CA MET A 144 9.03 -23.63 -9.05
C MET A 144 8.56 -22.72 -7.91
N GLN A 145 9.14 -22.84 -6.71
CA GLN A 145 8.83 -21.96 -5.58
C GLN A 145 9.26 -20.51 -5.87
N GLN A 146 10.46 -20.30 -6.43
CA GLN A 146 10.96 -18.98 -6.81
C GLN A 146 10.08 -18.33 -7.90
N LEU A 147 9.69 -19.09 -8.92
CA LEU A 147 8.78 -18.60 -9.96
C LEU A 147 7.41 -18.20 -9.39
N ARG A 148 6.87 -19.00 -8.45
CA ARG A 148 5.61 -18.66 -7.75
C ARG A 148 5.75 -17.41 -6.89
N ALA A 149 6.87 -17.26 -6.17
CA ALA A 149 7.15 -16.07 -5.37
C ALA A 149 7.26 -14.81 -6.25
N ALA A 150 8.00 -14.89 -7.37
CA ALA A 150 8.13 -13.79 -8.33
C ALA A 150 6.77 -13.39 -8.95
N LYS A 151 5.92 -14.36 -9.29
CA LYS A 151 4.55 -14.07 -9.77
C LYS A 151 3.70 -13.37 -8.71
N ARG A 152 3.80 -13.79 -7.45
CA ARG A 152 3.11 -13.13 -6.32
C ARG A 152 3.58 -11.69 -6.13
N GLN A 153 4.90 -11.45 -6.20
CA GLN A 153 5.48 -10.10 -6.11
C GLN A 153 4.97 -9.20 -7.23
N LYS A 154 5.05 -9.64 -8.49
CA LYS A 154 4.54 -8.87 -9.64
C LYS A 154 3.05 -8.53 -9.50
N HIS A 155 2.24 -9.50 -9.08
CA HIS A 155 0.81 -9.26 -8.86
C HIS A 155 0.55 -8.26 -7.72
N GLN A 156 1.37 -8.28 -6.68
CA GLN A 156 1.29 -7.30 -5.60
C GLN A 156 1.71 -5.89 -6.05
N GLU A 157 2.72 -5.78 -6.90
CA GLU A 157 3.15 -4.51 -7.51
C GLU A 157 2.03 -3.90 -8.36
N VAL A 158 1.41 -4.69 -9.26
CA VAL A 158 0.28 -4.24 -10.08
C VAL A 158 -0.87 -3.74 -9.20
N LYS A 159 -1.24 -4.49 -8.16
CA LYS A 159 -2.27 -4.06 -7.21
C LYS A 159 -1.93 -2.74 -6.51
N GLN A 160 -0.66 -2.51 -6.15
CA GLN A 160 -0.24 -1.25 -5.54
C GLN A 160 -0.29 -0.08 -6.53
N THR A 161 0.13 -0.28 -7.78
CA THR A 161 0.08 0.77 -8.80
C THR A 161 -1.36 1.13 -9.14
N ASP A 162 -2.25 0.15 -9.26
CA ASP A 162 -3.67 0.36 -9.55
C ASP A 162 -4.35 1.13 -8.41
N PHE A 163 -4.07 0.77 -7.16
CA PHE A 163 -4.60 1.46 -5.98
C PHE A 163 -4.14 2.93 -5.91
N ARG A 164 -2.86 3.19 -6.17
CA ARG A 164 -2.31 4.55 -6.22
C ARG A 164 -2.91 5.36 -7.38
N GLY A 165 -3.07 4.75 -8.55
CA GLY A 165 -3.72 5.37 -9.70
C GLY A 165 -5.17 5.75 -9.41
N GLY A 166 -5.93 4.85 -8.79
CA GLY A 166 -7.31 5.10 -8.37
C GLY A 166 -7.44 6.24 -7.36
N GLN A 167 -6.59 6.28 -6.33
CA GLN A 167 -6.58 7.39 -5.39
C GLN A 167 -6.22 8.74 -6.04
N ALA A 168 -5.23 8.75 -6.93
CA ALA A 168 -4.86 9.97 -7.66
C ALA A 168 -6.02 10.47 -8.52
N ALA A 169 -6.68 9.58 -9.27
CA ALA A 169 -7.85 9.91 -10.08
C ALA A 169 -9.04 10.42 -9.24
N ALA A 170 -9.29 9.79 -8.08
CA ALA A 170 -10.33 10.26 -7.15
C ALA A 170 -10.00 11.65 -6.58
N ALA A 171 -8.73 11.91 -6.24
CA ALA A 171 -8.31 13.22 -5.76
C ALA A 171 -8.44 14.31 -6.84
N THR A 172 -8.11 13.99 -8.11
CA THR A 172 -8.33 14.92 -9.22
C THR A 172 -9.81 15.20 -9.43
N ASN A 173 -10.68 14.18 -9.39
CA ASN A 173 -12.12 14.36 -9.55
C ASN A 173 -12.72 15.21 -8.42
N ARG A 174 -12.37 14.93 -7.16
CA ARG A 174 -12.81 15.74 -6.00
C ARG A 174 -12.42 17.22 -6.16
N ARG A 175 -11.22 17.49 -6.70
CA ARG A 175 -10.76 18.84 -6.99
C ARG A 175 -11.58 19.49 -8.11
N LEU A 176 -11.82 18.78 -9.21
CA LEU A 176 -12.63 19.28 -10.33
C LEU A 176 -14.07 19.57 -9.90
N GLU A 177 -14.69 18.68 -9.12
CA GLU A 177 -16.02 18.89 -8.54
C GLU A 177 -16.06 20.12 -7.63
N GLY A 178 -15.04 20.30 -6.79
CA GLY A 178 -14.94 21.50 -5.94
C GLY A 178 -14.86 22.78 -6.76
N GLN A 179 -14.05 22.79 -7.82
CA GLN A 179 -13.96 23.91 -8.74
C GLN A 179 -15.26 24.15 -9.52
N LEU A 180 -15.93 23.09 -9.96
CA LEU A 180 -17.20 23.16 -10.67
C LEU A 180 -18.29 23.75 -9.76
N ARG A 181 -18.39 23.28 -8.51
CA ARG A 181 -19.33 23.85 -7.53
C ARG A 181 -19.09 25.34 -7.32
N GLN A 182 -17.83 25.76 -7.19
CA GLN A 182 -17.49 27.17 -7.05
C GLN A 182 -17.84 27.95 -8.33
N ALA A 183 -17.48 27.43 -9.50
CA ALA A 183 -17.75 28.05 -10.79
C ALA A 183 -19.25 28.23 -11.05
N SER A 184 -20.04 27.17 -10.85
CA SER A 184 -21.50 27.19 -11.02
C SER A 184 -22.17 28.22 -10.11
N ARG A 185 -21.78 28.29 -8.82
CA ARG A 185 -22.30 29.32 -7.91
C ARG A 185 -21.94 30.73 -8.35
N THR A 186 -20.69 30.95 -8.75
CA THR A 186 -20.29 32.28 -9.26
C THR A 186 -21.00 32.64 -10.57
N CYS A 187 -21.30 31.64 -11.42
CA CYS A 187 -22.12 31.83 -12.62
C CYS A 187 -23.49 32.33 -12.23
N GLU A 188 -24.16 31.63 -11.31
CA GLU A 188 -25.48 32.00 -10.83
C GLU A 188 -25.50 33.41 -10.22
N ASP A 189 -24.53 33.77 -9.38
CA ASP A 189 -24.45 35.10 -8.78
C ASP A 189 -24.29 36.21 -9.83
N LEU A 190 -23.40 36.02 -10.80
CA LEU A 190 -23.15 36.99 -11.87
C LEU A 190 -24.32 37.05 -12.85
N ASP A 191 -24.94 35.91 -13.15
CA ASP A 191 -26.11 35.81 -14.01
C ASP A 191 -27.31 36.55 -13.41
N ARG A 192 -27.58 36.33 -12.12
CA ARG A 192 -28.64 37.05 -11.38
C ARG A 192 -28.41 38.55 -11.37
N ARG A 193 -27.17 39.01 -11.18
CA ARG A 193 -26.80 40.44 -11.25
C ARG A 193 -26.99 41.03 -12.65
N ALA A 194 -26.79 40.22 -13.69
CA ALA A 194 -27.04 40.60 -15.08
C ALA A 194 -28.52 40.48 -15.49
N GLY A 195 -29.41 40.04 -14.60
CA GLY A 195 -30.84 39.89 -14.85
C GLY A 195 -31.22 38.60 -15.59
N MET A 196 -30.33 37.61 -15.67
CA MET A 196 -30.64 36.28 -16.20
C MET A 196 -31.39 35.44 -15.15
N THR A 197 -32.49 34.80 -15.56
CA THR A 197 -33.41 34.09 -14.67
C THR A 197 -33.14 32.59 -14.57
N ALA A 198 -32.52 31.98 -15.58
CA ALA A 198 -32.14 30.57 -15.59
C ALA A 198 -31.00 30.33 -16.58
N SER A 199 -30.06 29.45 -16.24
CA SER A 199 -28.96 29.03 -17.11
C SER A 199 -28.65 27.53 -16.91
N PRO A 200 -28.32 26.79 -17.98
CA PRO A 200 -27.98 25.36 -17.89
C PRO A 200 -26.82 25.01 -16.95
N MET A 201 -25.99 26.00 -16.62
CA MET A 201 -24.74 25.87 -15.85
C MET A 201 -24.91 26.12 -14.35
N TRP A 202 -26.10 26.50 -13.91
CA TRP A 202 -26.37 26.77 -12.50
C TRP A 202 -26.29 25.50 -11.66
N PRO A 203 -25.98 25.62 -10.35
CA PRO A 203 -26.07 24.51 -9.45
C PRO A 203 -27.49 23.95 -9.49
N VAL A 204 -27.62 22.65 -9.71
CA VAL A 204 -28.90 21.98 -9.45
C VAL A 204 -28.95 21.75 -7.96
N GLU A 205 -29.85 22.46 -7.31
CA GLU A 205 -30.09 22.27 -5.89
C GLU A 205 -30.57 20.83 -5.68
N PRO A 206 -29.94 20.06 -4.77
CA PRO A 206 -30.56 18.83 -4.33
C PRO A 206 -31.92 19.19 -3.73
N LYS A 207 -32.97 18.47 -4.11
CA LYS A 207 -34.27 18.62 -3.45
C LYS A 207 -34.04 18.47 -1.94
N PRO A 208 -34.63 19.32 -1.09
CA PRO A 208 -34.57 19.11 0.35
C PRO A 208 -35.14 17.72 0.64
N ASP A 209 -34.44 16.96 1.47
CA ASP A 209 -34.91 15.67 1.98
C ASP A 209 -36.12 15.93 2.88
N GLU A 210 -37.31 16.07 2.28
CA GLU A 210 -38.57 16.00 3.02
C GLU A 210 -38.82 14.53 3.35
N ASP A 211 -38.24 14.18 4.50
CA ASP A 211 -38.56 13.09 5.41
C ASP A 211 -38.03 11.67 5.15
N ALA A 212 -37.45 11.16 6.24
CA ALA A 212 -37.31 9.75 6.53
C ALA A 212 -38.64 9.01 6.33
N GLU A 213 -38.52 7.76 5.89
CA GLU A 213 -39.57 6.75 5.64
C GLU A 213 -40.13 6.71 4.21
N GLY A 214 -39.49 5.84 3.41
CA GLY A 214 -40.20 4.87 2.58
C GLY A 214 -41.17 5.41 1.54
N SER A 215 -40.66 6.04 0.48
CA SER A 215 -41.33 6.08 -0.83
C SER A 215 -40.25 5.86 -1.90
N ASP A 216 -40.33 4.69 -2.53
CA ASP A 216 -39.52 4.26 -3.67
C ASP A 216 -40.08 4.88 -4.95
N ASP A 217 -40.32 6.19 -4.93
CA ASP A 217 -40.74 6.96 -6.09
C ASP A 217 -39.54 7.76 -6.60
N GLU A 218 -38.89 7.21 -7.61
CA GLU A 218 -37.96 7.87 -8.54
C GLU A 218 -38.68 9.04 -9.24
N ALA A 219 -38.92 10.13 -8.50
CA ALA A 219 -39.49 11.35 -9.04
C ALA A 219 -38.40 12.07 -9.86
N GLU A 220 -38.26 11.62 -11.11
CA GLU A 220 -37.46 12.19 -12.18
C GLU A 220 -37.60 13.73 -12.13
N ILE A 221 -36.54 14.40 -11.69
CA ILE A 221 -36.53 15.86 -11.66
C ILE A 221 -36.64 16.27 -13.13
N GLN A 222 -37.74 16.91 -13.52
CA GLN A 222 -37.91 17.46 -14.86
C GLN A 222 -36.98 18.68 -15.02
N LEU A 223 -35.70 18.39 -15.23
CA LEU A 223 -34.73 19.39 -15.66
C LEU A 223 -35.05 19.79 -17.10
N ASP A 224 -34.84 21.06 -17.41
CA ASP A 224 -34.85 21.51 -18.80
C ASP A 224 -33.90 20.62 -19.63
N PRO A 225 -34.25 20.24 -20.87
CA PRO A 225 -33.42 19.36 -21.69
C PRO A 225 -31.97 19.84 -21.85
N ALA A 226 -31.75 21.17 -21.81
CA ALA A 226 -30.42 21.77 -21.85
C ALA A 226 -29.63 21.59 -20.55
N MET A 227 -30.29 21.61 -19.38
CA MET A 227 -29.65 21.31 -18.08
C MET A 227 -29.34 19.83 -17.95
N ALA A 228 -30.23 18.94 -18.39
CA ALA A 228 -30.00 17.50 -18.42
C ALA A 228 -28.79 17.15 -19.31
N ALA A 229 -28.76 17.67 -20.54
CA ALA A 229 -27.62 17.49 -21.45
C ALA A 229 -26.29 18.01 -20.87
N PHE A 230 -26.34 19.07 -20.05
CA PHE A 230 -25.15 19.57 -19.37
C PHE A 230 -24.66 18.64 -18.25
N GLN A 231 -25.57 18.01 -17.51
CA GLN A 231 -25.21 17.10 -16.42
C GLN A 231 -24.60 15.78 -16.89
N GLU A 232 -25.02 15.29 -18.06
CA GLU A 232 -24.49 14.08 -18.69
C GLU A 232 -23.02 14.22 -19.15
N LEU A 233 -22.55 15.46 -19.35
CA LEU A 233 -21.17 15.71 -19.75
C LEU A 233 -20.18 15.29 -18.64
N PRO A 234 -18.98 14.82 -19.01
CA PRO A 234 -17.89 14.61 -18.08
C PRO A 234 -17.57 15.87 -17.25
N LEU A 235 -17.21 15.69 -15.98
CA LEU A 235 -16.77 16.76 -15.07
C LEU A 235 -15.81 17.80 -15.69
N PRO A 236 -14.74 17.41 -16.42
CA PRO A 236 -13.84 18.40 -17.02
C PRO A 236 -14.52 19.25 -18.10
N GLU A 237 -15.43 18.68 -18.89
CA GLU A 237 -16.14 19.39 -19.95
C GLU A 237 -17.16 20.38 -19.37
N ARG A 238 -17.88 19.97 -18.32
CA ARG A 238 -18.78 20.84 -17.56
C ARG A 238 -18.05 22.06 -17.00
N LEU A 239 -16.86 21.83 -16.43
CA LEU A 239 -16.01 22.88 -15.88
C LEU A 239 -15.44 23.80 -16.96
N GLN A 240 -15.12 23.26 -18.14
CA GLN A 240 -14.67 24.07 -19.27
C GLN A 240 -15.79 24.96 -19.80
N GLN A 241 -17.00 24.44 -19.99
CA GLN A 241 -18.14 25.20 -20.48
C GLN A 241 -18.53 26.33 -19.50
N THR A 242 -18.56 26.04 -18.19
CA THR A 242 -18.80 27.06 -17.16
C THR A 242 -17.73 28.16 -17.17
N PHE A 243 -16.45 27.80 -17.32
CA PHE A 243 -15.38 28.79 -17.46
C PHE A 243 -15.46 29.61 -18.74
N SER A 244 -15.83 29.01 -19.88
CA SER A 244 -16.06 29.77 -21.11
C SER A 244 -17.18 30.77 -20.93
N HIS A 245 -18.31 30.37 -20.34
CA HIS A 245 -19.42 31.29 -20.09
C HIS A 245 -19.05 32.44 -19.14
N LEU A 246 -18.36 32.16 -18.04
CA LEU A 246 -17.87 33.20 -17.12
C LEU A 246 -16.95 34.20 -17.82
N ARG A 247 -16.11 33.74 -18.76
CA ARG A 247 -15.14 34.58 -19.46
C ARG A 247 -15.73 35.33 -20.66
N GLU A 248 -16.68 34.75 -21.38
CA GLU A 248 -17.28 35.33 -22.58
C GLU A 248 -18.45 36.26 -22.26
N THR A 249 -19.30 35.86 -21.33
CA THR A 249 -20.51 36.62 -20.94
C THR A 249 -20.17 37.67 -19.89
N HIS A 250 -19.49 37.24 -18.81
CA HIS A 250 -19.25 38.10 -17.64
C HIS A 250 -17.88 38.72 -17.60
N ARG A 251 -16.97 38.33 -18.49
CA ARG A 251 -15.57 38.76 -18.48
C ARG A 251 -14.94 38.53 -17.11
N TYR A 252 -15.29 37.42 -16.46
CA TYR A 252 -14.82 37.08 -15.12
C TYR A 252 -13.88 35.89 -15.15
N CYS A 253 -12.83 35.92 -14.32
CA CYS A 253 -11.94 34.78 -14.14
C CYS A 253 -11.94 34.31 -12.70
N LEU A 254 -12.42 33.09 -12.48
CA LEU A 254 -12.49 32.46 -11.15
C LEU A 254 -11.12 32.35 -10.46
N PHE A 255 -10.05 32.10 -11.22
CA PHE A 255 -8.70 31.95 -10.66
C PHE A 255 -8.07 33.28 -10.25
N CYS A 256 -8.42 34.37 -10.91
CA CYS A 256 -7.91 35.71 -10.59
C CYS A 256 -8.83 36.47 -9.63
N GLY A 257 -10.10 36.06 -9.52
CA GLY A 257 -11.11 36.75 -8.70
C GLY A 257 -11.49 38.13 -9.22
N HIS A 258 -11.33 38.40 -10.52
CA HIS A 258 -11.53 39.73 -11.10
C HIS A 258 -12.42 39.70 -12.34
N GLN A 259 -13.26 40.74 -12.47
CA GLN A 259 -14.11 41.01 -13.63
C GLN A 259 -13.46 42.10 -14.49
N TYR A 260 -13.18 41.79 -15.76
CA TYR A 260 -12.49 42.67 -16.69
C TYR A 260 -13.47 43.57 -17.45
N GLY A 261 -13.01 44.77 -17.81
CA GLY A 261 -13.82 45.75 -18.55
C GLY A 261 -14.15 45.33 -19.99
N SER A 262 -13.22 44.66 -20.68
CA SER A 262 -13.40 44.21 -22.07
C SER A 262 -12.96 42.75 -22.29
N GLN A 263 -13.51 42.12 -23.33
CA GLN A 263 -13.18 40.74 -23.71
C GLN A 263 -11.72 40.62 -24.17
N SER A 264 -11.17 41.68 -24.76
CA SER A 264 -9.79 41.76 -25.25
C SER A 264 -8.76 41.90 -24.14
N ASP A 265 -9.12 42.46 -22.98
CA ASP A 265 -8.20 42.64 -21.84
C ASP A 265 -7.92 41.33 -21.10
N LEU A 266 -8.85 40.38 -21.21
CA LEU A 266 -8.84 39.10 -20.51
C LEU A 266 -7.61 38.23 -20.86
N PRO A 267 -7.28 37.94 -22.14
CA PRO A 267 -6.09 37.15 -22.49
C PRO A 267 -4.77 37.86 -22.18
N GLY A 268 -4.73 39.20 -22.23
CA GLY A 268 -3.52 40.00 -21.99
C GLY A 268 -3.17 40.15 -20.50
N THR A 269 -4.18 40.20 -19.63
CA THR A 269 -4.03 40.55 -18.21
C THR A 269 -4.16 39.33 -17.29
N CYS A 270 -4.98 38.34 -17.66
CA CYS A 270 -5.22 37.17 -16.84
C CYS A 270 -4.03 36.22 -16.82
N THR A 271 -3.43 36.03 -15.64
CA THR A 271 -2.29 35.11 -15.46
C THR A 271 -2.63 33.65 -15.77
N SER A 272 -3.89 33.25 -15.55
CA SER A 272 -4.37 31.90 -15.84
C SER A 272 -4.52 31.62 -17.34
N LEU A 273 -4.76 32.65 -18.17
CA LEU A 273 -4.74 32.52 -19.64
C LEU A 273 -3.32 32.72 -20.20
N ARG A 274 -2.47 33.57 -19.62
CA ARG A 274 -1.11 33.80 -20.12
C ARG A 274 -0.19 32.58 -20.01
N ARG A 275 -0.35 31.75 -18.97
CA ARG A 275 0.48 30.53 -18.77
C ARG A 275 -0.03 29.30 -19.53
N ALA A 276 -1.29 29.30 -19.90
CA ALA A 276 -1.90 28.26 -20.70
C ALA A 276 -2.27 28.86 -22.06
N SER A 277 -1.44 28.65 -23.09
CA SER A 277 -1.98 28.64 -24.44
C SER A 277 -3.21 27.75 -24.39
N TRP A 278 -4.36 28.34 -24.73
CA TRP A 278 -5.71 27.77 -24.64
C TRP A 278 -5.91 26.50 -25.50
N SER A 279 -4.80 25.91 -25.99
CA SER A 279 -4.66 24.71 -26.78
C SER A 279 -4.35 23.45 -25.97
N ARG A 280 -3.83 23.54 -24.73
CA ARG A 280 -3.44 22.32 -23.98
C ARG A 280 -4.58 21.55 -23.30
N TYR A 281 -5.77 22.14 -23.19
CA TYR A 281 -6.99 21.40 -22.80
C TYR A 281 -7.68 20.72 -24.00
N ASN A 282 -7.17 20.89 -25.23
CA ASN A 282 -7.77 20.36 -26.46
C ASN A 282 -6.91 19.31 -27.19
N THR A 283 -5.80 18.81 -26.62
CA THR A 283 -4.94 17.83 -27.33
C THR A 283 -4.45 16.65 -26.50
N THR A 284 -4.96 16.41 -25.30
CA THR A 284 -4.69 15.15 -24.57
C THR A 284 -6.01 14.47 -24.26
N THR A 285 -6.67 14.07 -25.34
CA THR A 285 -7.47 12.85 -25.52
C THR A 285 -8.23 13.09 -26.83
N GLN A 286 -7.71 12.60 -27.96
CA GLN A 286 -8.55 12.46 -29.16
C GLN A 286 -9.63 11.43 -28.83
N LEU A 287 -10.77 11.90 -28.33
CA LEU A 287 -12.05 11.22 -28.48
C LEU A 287 -12.72 11.83 -29.73
N PRO A 288 -13.31 11.02 -30.61
CA PRO A 288 -13.85 11.49 -31.87
C PRO A 288 -14.99 12.49 -31.63
N VAL A 289 -14.80 13.71 -32.10
CA VAL A 289 -15.78 14.80 -32.05
C VAL A 289 -16.91 14.46 -33.02
N SER A 290 -18.05 14.04 -32.47
CA SER A 290 -19.33 13.99 -33.20
C SER A 290 -19.79 15.42 -33.45
N SER A 291 -19.58 15.90 -34.67
CA SER A 291 -20.06 17.18 -35.16
C SER A 291 -21.59 17.21 -35.23
N ASN A 292 -22.27 17.82 -34.24
CA ASN A 292 -23.60 18.39 -34.45
C ASN A 292 -24.03 19.31 -33.30
N LEU A 293 -23.76 20.60 -33.43
CA LEU A 293 -24.40 21.67 -32.65
C LEU A 293 -24.68 22.85 -33.59
N LYS A 294 -25.64 22.64 -34.49
CA LYS A 294 -26.36 23.72 -35.20
C LYS A 294 -27.86 23.52 -34.99
N SER A 295 -28.35 23.71 -33.77
CA SER A 295 -29.79 23.93 -33.50
C SER A 295 -30.07 24.28 -32.04
N LEU A 296 -29.48 25.34 -31.51
CA LEU A 296 -30.06 26.01 -30.35
C LEU A 296 -30.18 27.49 -30.69
N GLY A 297 -31.31 27.81 -31.29
CA GLY A 297 -31.70 29.17 -31.62
C GLY A 297 -32.00 29.96 -30.36
N LEU A 298 -31.00 30.63 -29.81
CA LEU A 298 -31.23 31.77 -28.93
C LEU A 298 -31.47 33.00 -29.81
N ARG A 299 -32.74 33.38 -29.95
CA ARG A 299 -33.15 34.67 -30.49
C ARG A 299 -32.94 35.74 -29.43
N THR A 300 -31.84 36.49 -29.51
CA THR A 300 -31.72 37.76 -28.82
C THR A 300 -32.53 38.82 -29.56
N ARG A 301 -33.65 39.27 -28.98
CA ARG A 301 -34.23 40.58 -29.33
C ARG A 301 -33.33 41.64 -28.70
N VAL A 302 -32.57 42.33 -29.55
CA VAL A 302 -31.94 43.62 -29.21
C VAL A 302 -32.98 44.70 -29.52
N ALA A 303 -33.14 45.64 -28.60
CA ALA A 303 -33.91 46.87 -28.80
C ALA A 303 -33.18 47.81 -29.76
#